data_AF-A0A6P5AL93-F1
#
_entry.id   AF-A0A6P5AL93-F1
#
_cell.length_a   1.000
_cell.length_b   1.000
_cell.length_c   1.000
_cell.angle_alpha   90.00
_cell.angle_beta   90.00
_cell.angle_gamma   90.00
#
_symmetry.space_group_name_H-M   'P 1'
#
loop_
_entity.id
_entity.type
_entity.pdbx_description
1 polymer ?
#
loop_
_entity_poly.entity_id
_entity_poly.type
_entity_poly.pdbx_seq_one_letter_code
_entity_poly.pdbx_strand_id
1 'polypeptide(L)'
;MTPRGNRETVGITEVRTLETAPIHSRPILAPINTEEQKHRFLHHGHLPQFHLRGSEERVQGAMRTKVAQIKFDHFPEAKKILELVRQKFGDDDRLVEAAFGPLIDQREATHVVSQYLLEHGVDGMLKVLWSGDLNCSGRMQWRGPAQKYNRPELRRYSLWLQNTAENMYLRQHGIKCLIDHEVGTHFFRMLNDGFQPWYSNRDGFGLRSCRSWEAVAIEEGLATVNTMLQAKVKYLWVPALLYYASCMSTEMTFSDLFHHLETFIKDVHQRWKIVLRIKCGLPDPAKDLGGCGKDQAYFAGAVEILRNLETIDFHLLYSGKVCIDELPRIRRLARRDCIKLPHFLLDQEAYRKKLRQMAAINNIDSLHKKNETKKTTSVPKQRAGNMTRKFSVSVPNLPKYAPAAEAPKKSLLNRRKVSPNVVTYSRKYQYVSG
;
A
#
# COMPACT_ATOMS: atom_id res chain seq x y z
N MET A 1 28.99 -40.03 15.97
CA MET A 1 29.35 -38.71 15.40
C MET A 1 28.09 -37.90 15.21
N THR A 2 27.83 -36.95 16.11
CA THR A 2 26.72 -36.00 16.05
C THR A 2 27.07 -34.85 15.09
N PRO A 3 26.18 -34.42 14.18
CA PRO A 3 26.42 -33.23 13.40
C PRO A 3 26.22 -32.01 14.29
N ARG A 4 27.28 -31.23 14.52
CA ARG A 4 27.19 -29.91 15.13
C ARG A 4 26.46 -28.98 14.15
N GLY A 5 25.20 -28.71 14.44
CA GLY A 5 24.48 -27.60 13.81
C GLY A 5 25.06 -26.29 14.30
N ASN A 6 25.58 -25.47 13.38
CA ASN A 6 25.82 -24.05 13.62
C ASN A 6 24.48 -23.40 13.98
N ARG A 7 24.26 -23.16 15.28
CA ARG A 7 23.34 -22.11 15.72
C ARG A 7 24.00 -20.79 15.33
N GLU A 8 23.69 -20.27 14.15
CA GLU A 8 23.90 -18.85 13.87
C GLU A 8 23.13 -18.08 14.94
N THR A 9 23.85 -17.38 15.81
CA THR A 9 23.28 -16.42 16.74
C THR A 9 22.65 -15.30 15.92
N VAL A 10 21.36 -15.44 15.61
CA VAL A 10 20.55 -14.34 15.10
C VAL A 10 20.60 -13.25 16.18
N GLY A 11 21.26 -12.13 15.87
CA GLY A 11 21.49 -11.07 16.85
C GLY A 11 20.18 -10.45 17.35
N ILE A 12 20.22 -9.79 18.50
CA ILE A 12 19.06 -9.06 19.03
C ILE A 12 18.72 -7.88 18.11
N THR A 13 17.43 -7.63 17.85
CA THR A 13 16.99 -6.45 17.08
C THR A 13 17.56 -5.16 17.69
N GLU A 14 18.29 -4.41 16.87
CA GLU A 14 18.79 -3.11 17.26
C GLU A 14 17.66 -2.06 17.23
N VAL A 15 17.49 -1.34 18.34
CA VAL A 15 16.55 -0.22 18.48
C VAL A 15 17.32 1.08 18.68
N ARG A 16 16.99 2.14 17.92
CA ARG A 16 17.58 3.48 18.10
C ARG A 16 16.51 4.57 17.98
N THR A 17 16.73 5.68 18.68
CA THR A 17 16.00 6.94 18.48
C THR A 17 16.91 7.92 17.76
N LEU A 18 16.39 8.55 16.71
CA LEU A 18 17.10 9.54 15.91
C LEU A 18 16.33 10.86 15.94
N GLU A 19 17.05 11.97 16.12
CA GLU A 19 16.45 13.32 16.08
C GLU A 19 15.72 13.56 14.75
N THR A 20 16.38 13.19 13.64
CA THR A 20 15.81 13.34 12.31
C THR A 20 16.05 12.13 11.43
N ALA A 21 15.06 11.81 10.61
CA ALA A 21 15.19 10.86 9.52
C ALA A 21 16.16 11.43 8.47
N PRO A 22 17.19 10.69 8.05
CA PRO A 22 18.17 11.17 7.10
C PRO A 22 17.51 11.71 5.83
N ILE A 23 17.93 12.88 5.36
CA ILE A 23 17.30 13.59 4.22
C ILE A 23 17.21 12.68 2.97
N HIS A 24 18.22 11.83 2.74
CA HIS A 24 18.19 10.88 1.62
C HIS A 24 17.11 9.82 1.76
N SER A 25 16.63 9.52 2.96
CA SER A 25 15.55 8.58 3.24
C SER A 25 14.16 9.21 3.18
N ARG A 26 14.02 10.50 2.85
CA ARG A 26 12.72 11.15 2.68
C ARG A 26 12.19 10.99 1.24
N PRO A 27 10.87 10.86 1.04
CA PRO A 27 10.25 10.87 -0.29
C PRO A 27 10.53 12.17 -1.07
N ILE A 28 10.42 12.14 -2.41
CA ILE A 28 10.63 13.33 -3.25
C ILE A 28 9.59 14.42 -2.95
N LEU A 29 8.34 14.02 -2.69
CA LEU A 29 7.23 14.92 -2.36
C LEU A 29 7.16 15.26 -0.86
N ALA A 30 8.19 14.94 -0.06
CA ALA A 30 8.23 15.37 1.33
C ALA A 30 8.87 16.77 1.42
N PRO A 31 8.14 17.80 1.89
CA PRO A 31 8.71 19.12 2.06
C PRO A 31 9.81 19.14 3.11
N ILE A 32 10.79 20.02 2.91
CA ILE A 32 11.91 20.22 3.84
C ILE A 32 11.60 21.29 4.89
N ASN A 33 10.59 22.12 4.65
CA ASN A 33 10.15 23.23 5.50
C ASN A 33 8.76 22.98 6.14
N THR A 34 8.37 21.71 6.35
CA THR A 34 7.03 21.35 6.83
C THR A 34 6.63 22.04 8.12
N GLU A 35 7.49 22.02 9.15
CA GLU A 35 7.17 22.61 10.46
C GLU A 35 7.02 24.13 10.40
N GLU A 36 7.88 24.81 9.65
CA GLU A 36 7.78 26.26 9.42
C GLU A 36 6.44 26.61 8.75
N GLN A 37 6.08 25.92 7.67
CA GLN A 37 4.86 26.19 6.92
C GLN A 37 3.61 25.84 7.73
N LYS A 38 3.67 24.77 8.52
CA LYS A 38 2.60 24.38 9.45
C LYS A 38 2.36 25.46 10.50
N HIS A 39 3.42 25.94 11.15
CA HIS A 39 3.31 27.01 12.14
C HIS A 39 2.73 28.28 11.51
N ARG A 40 3.23 28.67 10.33
CA ARG A 40 2.73 29.84 9.58
C ARG A 40 1.24 29.73 9.22
N PHE A 41 0.80 28.58 8.76
CA PHE A 41 -0.59 28.38 8.39
C PHE A 41 -1.51 28.31 9.62
N LEU A 42 -1.18 27.49 10.62
CA LEU A 42 -2.06 27.26 11.77
C LEU A 42 -2.11 28.44 12.74
N HIS A 43 -1.02 29.18 12.95
CA HIS A 43 -0.97 30.28 13.92
C HIS A 43 -1.13 31.67 13.31
N HIS A 44 -0.79 31.84 12.03
CA HIS A 44 -0.81 33.16 11.37
C HIS A 44 -1.75 33.22 10.16
N GLY A 45 -2.41 32.13 9.79
CA GLY A 45 -3.30 32.08 8.61
C GLY A 45 -2.57 32.29 7.28
N HIS A 46 -1.24 32.19 7.27
CA HIS A 46 -0.45 32.38 6.05
C HIS A 46 -0.54 31.14 5.16
N LEU A 47 -0.86 31.35 3.88
CA LEU A 47 -0.91 30.28 2.89
C LEU A 47 0.46 29.57 2.75
N PRO A 48 0.48 28.24 2.64
CA PRO A 48 1.71 27.48 2.68
C PRO A 48 2.49 27.53 1.36
N GLN A 49 3.82 27.58 1.48
CA GLN A 49 4.78 27.53 0.38
C GLN A 49 5.80 26.41 0.65
N PHE A 50 5.64 25.27 -0.03
CA PHE A 50 6.44 24.09 0.24
C PHE A 50 7.72 24.07 -0.58
N HIS A 51 8.84 23.87 0.09
CA HIS A 51 10.12 23.58 -0.55
C HIS A 51 10.33 22.07 -0.59
N LEU A 52 10.44 21.53 -1.80
CA LEU A 52 10.72 20.11 -2.03
C LEU A 52 12.21 19.91 -2.35
N ARG A 53 12.72 18.72 -2.03
CA ARG A 53 14.14 18.39 -2.27
C ARG A 53 14.48 18.17 -3.75
N GLY A 54 13.50 17.75 -4.55
CA GLY A 54 13.71 17.48 -5.98
C GLY A 54 13.70 18.75 -6.81
N SER A 55 14.35 18.73 -7.98
CA SER A 55 14.09 19.75 -9.00
C SER A 55 12.61 19.75 -9.37
N GLU A 56 12.10 20.90 -9.81
CA GLU A 56 10.71 21.05 -10.23
C GLU A 56 10.30 19.99 -11.27
N GLU A 57 11.15 19.73 -12.27
CA GLU A 57 10.92 18.69 -13.27
C GLU A 57 10.69 17.30 -12.65
N ARG A 58 11.46 16.95 -11.60
CA ARG A 58 11.33 15.66 -10.90
C ARG A 58 10.07 15.59 -10.06
N VAL A 59 9.67 16.70 -9.44
CA VAL A 59 8.43 16.81 -8.67
C VAL A 59 7.24 16.65 -9.63
N GLN A 60 7.21 17.42 -10.72
CA GLN A 60 6.17 17.33 -11.74
C GLN A 60 6.16 15.95 -12.42
N GLY A 61 7.33 15.33 -12.60
CA GLY A 61 7.45 13.94 -13.04
C GLY A 61 6.77 12.96 -12.09
N ALA A 62 6.90 13.14 -10.77
CA ALA A 62 6.23 12.30 -9.77
C ALA A 62 4.70 12.51 -9.77
N MET A 63 4.25 13.75 -9.92
CA MET A 63 2.82 14.12 -9.97
C MET A 63 2.11 13.63 -11.25
N ARG A 64 2.83 13.46 -12.37
CA ARG A 64 2.27 12.96 -13.64
C ARG A 64 2.12 11.42 -13.70
N THR A 65 2.58 10.69 -12.69
CA THR A 65 2.49 9.23 -12.69
C THR A 65 1.04 8.76 -12.55
N LYS A 66 0.70 7.59 -13.12
CA LYS A 66 -0.62 6.95 -12.91
C LYS A 66 -0.99 6.74 -11.43
N VAL A 67 0.04 6.57 -10.58
CA VAL A 67 -0.13 6.43 -9.14
C VAL A 67 -0.59 7.74 -8.50
N ALA A 68 -0.04 8.88 -8.94
CA ALA A 68 -0.38 10.20 -8.42
C ALA A 68 -1.69 10.76 -9.00
N GLN A 69 -2.25 10.18 -10.06
CA GLN A 69 -3.55 10.60 -10.61
C GLN A 69 -4.71 10.30 -9.64
N ILE A 70 -5.54 11.32 -9.42
CA ILE A 70 -6.77 11.25 -8.64
C ILE A 70 -7.82 10.43 -9.40
N LYS A 71 -8.47 9.50 -8.70
CA LYS A 71 -9.48 8.57 -9.20
C LYS A 71 -10.76 8.73 -8.38
N PHE A 72 -11.90 8.43 -9.00
CA PHE A 72 -13.22 8.60 -8.38
C PHE A 72 -14.00 7.29 -8.25
N ASP A 73 -13.43 6.15 -8.66
CA ASP A 73 -14.10 4.84 -8.72
C ASP A 73 -14.71 4.39 -7.39
N HIS A 74 -14.12 4.81 -6.26
CA HIS A 74 -14.58 4.47 -4.91
C HIS A 74 -14.98 5.69 -4.09
N PHE A 75 -15.20 6.84 -4.73
CA PHE A 75 -15.63 8.05 -4.05
C PHE A 75 -16.98 7.86 -3.30
N PRO A 76 -18.01 7.21 -3.88
CA PRO A 76 -19.26 6.97 -3.17
C PRO A 76 -19.08 6.07 -1.93
N GLU A 77 -18.32 4.98 -2.05
CA GLU A 77 -18.04 4.07 -0.94
C GLU A 77 -17.23 4.75 0.17
N ALA A 78 -16.20 5.52 -0.20
CA ALA A 78 -15.40 6.29 0.75
C ALA A 78 -16.29 7.27 1.53
N LYS A 79 -17.07 8.09 0.83
CA LYS A 79 -18.00 9.06 1.44
C LYS A 79 -18.99 8.37 2.38
N LYS A 80 -19.57 7.24 1.98
CA LYS A 80 -20.51 6.48 2.81
C LYS A 80 -19.88 5.99 4.12
N ILE A 81 -18.63 5.52 4.08
CA ILE A 81 -17.91 5.10 5.30
C ILE A 81 -17.66 6.29 6.22
N LEU A 82 -17.26 7.44 5.69
CA LEU A 82 -17.05 8.66 6.48
C LEU A 82 -18.34 9.11 7.17
N GLU A 83 -19.45 9.15 6.43
CA GLU A 83 -20.76 9.53 6.97
C GLU A 83 -21.24 8.55 8.05
N LEU A 84 -21.08 7.25 7.83
CA LEU A 84 -21.47 6.21 8.78
C LEU A 84 -20.65 6.31 10.08
N VAL A 85 -19.34 6.50 9.98
CA VAL A 85 -18.48 6.67 11.16
C VAL A 85 -18.84 7.95 11.90
N ARG A 86 -19.04 9.05 11.19
CA ARG A 86 -19.46 10.33 11.79
C ARG A 86 -20.79 10.20 12.53
N GLN A 87 -21.77 9.51 11.95
CA GLN A 87 -23.06 9.26 12.62
C GLN A 87 -22.90 8.41 13.89
N LYS A 88 -21.97 7.46 13.89
CA LYS A 88 -21.79 6.50 14.98
C LYS A 88 -20.91 7.00 16.13
N PHE A 89 -19.83 7.71 15.82
CA PHE A 89 -18.84 8.16 16.79
C PHE A 89 -18.89 9.67 17.05
N GLY A 90 -19.43 10.44 16.11
CA GLY A 90 -19.46 11.91 16.14
C GLY A 90 -18.10 12.50 15.79
N ASP A 91 -17.10 12.18 16.60
CA ASP A 91 -15.75 12.75 16.58
C ASP A 91 -14.70 11.67 16.24
N ASP A 92 -13.62 12.05 15.54
CA ASP A 92 -12.56 11.13 15.15
C ASP A 92 -11.78 10.60 16.34
N ASP A 93 -11.55 11.40 17.38
CA ASP A 93 -10.87 10.97 18.60
C ASP A 93 -11.59 9.79 19.27
N ARG A 94 -12.93 9.81 19.30
CA ARG A 94 -13.73 8.71 19.85
C ARG A 94 -13.60 7.44 19.03
N LEU A 95 -13.52 7.54 17.70
CA LEU A 95 -13.25 6.38 16.85
C LEU A 95 -11.86 5.83 17.12
N VAL A 96 -10.84 6.68 17.15
CA VAL A 96 -9.43 6.31 17.34
C VAL A 96 -9.24 5.63 18.70
N GLU A 97 -9.76 6.21 19.78
CA GLU A 97 -9.76 5.62 21.11
C GLU A 97 -10.51 4.28 21.12
N ALA A 98 -11.72 4.21 20.54
CA ALA A 98 -12.50 2.98 20.49
C ALA A 98 -11.83 1.87 19.67
N ALA A 99 -11.08 2.22 18.62
CA ALA A 99 -10.40 1.26 17.75
C ALA A 99 -9.07 0.79 18.34
N PHE A 100 -8.26 1.71 18.88
CA PHE A 100 -6.86 1.49 19.20
C PHE A 100 -6.53 1.56 20.70
N GLY A 101 -7.46 2.00 21.53
CA GLY A 101 -7.28 2.10 22.99
C GLY A 101 -6.49 3.33 23.43
N PRO A 102 -6.08 3.37 24.71
CA PRO A 102 -5.40 4.53 25.29
C PRO A 102 -4.00 4.70 24.72
N LEU A 103 -3.49 5.93 24.80
CA LEU A 103 -2.12 6.29 24.42
C LEU A 103 -1.10 5.49 25.23
N ILE A 104 0.02 5.15 24.58
CA ILE A 104 1.19 4.51 25.20
C ILE A 104 2.44 5.32 24.86
N ASP A 105 3.47 5.19 25.70
CA ASP A 105 4.74 5.86 25.44
C ASP A 105 5.64 5.08 24.45
N GLN A 106 6.76 5.70 24.05
CA GLN A 106 7.72 5.06 23.15
C GLN A 106 8.35 3.79 23.74
N ARG A 107 8.53 3.71 25.06
CA ARG A 107 9.14 2.56 25.74
C ARG A 107 8.20 1.36 25.70
N GLU A 108 6.93 1.57 26.03
CA GLU A 108 5.87 0.57 25.93
C GLU A 108 5.69 0.10 24.49
N ALA A 109 5.60 1.04 23.53
CA ALA A 109 5.51 0.71 22.12
C ALA A 109 6.71 -0.12 21.64
N THR A 110 7.93 0.26 22.05
CA THR A 110 9.16 -0.48 21.73
C THR A 110 9.11 -1.91 22.29
N HIS A 111 8.62 -2.09 23.52
CA HIS A 111 8.46 -3.42 24.10
C HIS A 111 7.51 -4.30 23.26
N VAL A 112 6.36 -3.75 22.84
CA VAL A 112 5.41 -4.47 21.99
C VAL A 112 6.03 -4.82 20.63
N VAL A 113 6.77 -3.90 20.01
CA VAL A 113 7.50 -4.15 18.76
C VAL A 113 8.52 -5.28 18.94
N SER A 114 9.36 -5.23 19.96
CA SER A 114 10.37 -6.25 20.22
C SER A 114 9.74 -7.62 20.48
N GLN A 115 8.67 -7.70 21.26
CA GLN A 115 7.93 -8.96 21.49
C GLN A 115 7.35 -9.50 20.19
N TYR A 116 6.72 -8.63 19.38
CA TYR A 116 6.18 -9.04 18.08
C TYR A 116 7.25 -9.66 17.18
N LEU A 117 8.43 -9.04 17.08
CA LEU A 117 9.53 -9.53 16.24
C LEU A 117 10.08 -10.89 16.73
N LEU A 118 10.19 -11.05 18.05
CA LEU A 118 10.60 -12.30 18.68
C LEU A 118 9.60 -13.42 18.40
N GLU A 119 8.31 -13.18 18.67
CA GLU A 119 7.23 -14.15 18.45
C GLU A 119 7.21 -14.60 16.99
N HIS A 120 7.37 -13.68 16.04
CA HIS A 120 7.35 -13.97 14.61
C HIS A 120 8.64 -14.59 14.06
N GLY A 121 9.65 -14.84 14.91
CA GLY A 121 10.92 -15.43 14.50
C GLY A 121 11.72 -14.55 13.53
N VAL A 122 11.58 -13.23 13.65
CA VAL A 122 12.24 -12.22 12.80
C VAL A 122 13.08 -11.23 13.60
N ASP A 123 13.30 -11.50 14.89
CA ASP A 123 14.27 -10.79 15.71
C ASP A 123 15.65 -10.80 15.03
N GLY A 124 16.36 -9.68 15.06
CA GLY A 124 17.66 -9.52 14.41
C GLY A 124 17.64 -9.34 12.90
N MET A 125 16.50 -9.57 12.23
CA MET A 125 16.41 -9.46 10.77
C MET A 125 16.24 -8.01 10.28
N LEU A 126 15.83 -7.09 11.16
CA LEU A 126 15.64 -5.68 10.87
C LEU A 126 16.13 -4.81 12.03
N LYS A 127 16.25 -3.50 11.79
CA LYS A 127 16.48 -2.47 12.82
C LYS A 127 15.18 -1.71 13.09
N VAL A 128 14.94 -1.29 14.33
CA VAL A 128 13.84 -0.39 14.69
C VAL A 128 14.40 1.00 14.94
N LEU A 129 13.87 1.99 14.23
CA LEU A 129 14.35 3.37 14.26
C LEU A 129 13.18 4.31 14.57
N TRP A 130 13.24 5.00 15.70
CA TRP A 130 12.28 6.03 16.07
C TRP A 130 12.72 7.41 15.58
N SER A 131 11.80 8.23 15.09
CA SER A 131 12.09 9.62 14.75
C SER A 131 10.85 10.51 14.76
N GLY A 132 11.03 11.79 15.12
CA GLY A 132 9.91 12.72 15.27
C GLY A 132 9.47 13.39 13.96
N ASP A 133 10.36 13.43 12.97
CA ASP A 133 10.17 14.17 11.71
C ASP A 133 9.63 13.29 10.56
N LEU A 134 9.11 12.10 10.88
CA LEU A 134 8.47 11.24 9.90
C LEU A 134 7.13 11.84 9.47
N ASN A 135 6.85 11.83 8.17
CA ASN A 135 5.58 12.26 7.61
C ASN A 135 4.50 11.16 7.63
N CYS A 136 4.76 10.07 8.35
CA CYS A 136 3.98 8.84 8.41
C CYS A 136 4.13 8.21 9.78
N SER A 137 3.13 7.42 10.18
CA SER A 137 3.17 6.70 11.46
C SER A 137 4.27 5.63 11.48
N GLY A 138 4.50 4.96 10.35
CA GLY A 138 5.58 4.00 10.17
C GLY A 138 6.04 3.87 8.73
N ARG A 139 7.18 3.20 8.54
CA ARG A 139 7.62 2.75 7.22
C ARG A 139 8.64 1.63 7.29
N MET A 140 8.47 0.63 6.45
CA MET A 140 9.52 -0.32 6.13
C MET A 140 10.44 0.18 5.01
N GLN A 141 11.75 0.02 5.25
CA GLN A 141 12.79 0.25 4.26
C GLN A 141 13.73 -0.95 4.19
N TRP A 142 14.31 -1.17 3.00
CA TRP A 142 15.47 -2.05 2.87
C TRP A 142 16.58 -1.38 2.08
N ARG A 143 17.81 -1.86 2.30
CA ARG A 143 19.01 -1.52 1.53
C ARG A 143 19.72 -2.80 1.17
N GLY A 144 20.38 -2.82 0.02
CA GLY A 144 21.13 -3.97 -0.43
C GLY A 144 21.68 -3.75 -1.83
N PRO A 145 22.28 -4.77 -2.44
CA PRO A 145 22.85 -4.67 -3.77
C PRO A 145 21.79 -4.45 -4.84
N ALA A 146 22.24 -4.06 -6.03
CA ALA A 146 21.35 -3.86 -7.16
C ALA A 146 20.53 -5.14 -7.44
N GLN A 147 19.23 -4.96 -7.69
CA GLN A 147 18.25 -6.03 -7.85
C GLN A 147 18.68 -7.12 -8.84
N LYS A 148 19.37 -6.75 -9.93
CA LYS A 148 19.91 -7.68 -10.93
C LYS A 148 20.84 -8.76 -10.37
N TYR A 149 21.52 -8.50 -9.25
CA TYR A 149 22.44 -9.45 -8.64
C TYR A 149 21.76 -10.43 -7.67
N ASN A 150 20.50 -10.15 -7.28
CA ASN A 150 19.73 -10.86 -6.27
C ASN A 150 20.56 -11.57 -5.18
N ARG A 151 21.09 -10.76 -4.25
CA ARG A 151 21.82 -11.24 -3.07
C ARG A 151 20.97 -10.98 -1.81
N PRO A 152 19.99 -11.84 -1.50
CA PRO A 152 19.11 -11.67 -0.34
C PRO A 152 19.88 -11.59 0.99
N GLU A 153 21.00 -12.30 1.09
CA GLU A 153 21.89 -12.33 2.26
C GLU A 153 22.54 -10.98 2.60
N LEU A 154 22.65 -10.08 1.61
CA LEU A 154 23.23 -8.74 1.79
C LEU A 154 22.17 -7.66 2.04
N ARG A 155 20.89 -8.03 2.15
CA ARG A 155 19.82 -7.07 2.41
C ARG A 155 19.72 -6.74 3.89
N ARG A 156 19.60 -5.46 4.18
CA ARG A 156 19.38 -4.91 5.52
C ARG A 156 18.03 -4.22 5.54
N TYR A 157 17.20 -4.55 6.53
CA TYR A 157 15.87 -4.00 6.69
C TYR A 157 15.83 -3.02 7.86
N SER A 158 14.95 -2.03 7.79
CA SER A 158 14.73 -1.07 8.87
C SER A 158 13.27 -0.69 8.93
N LEU A 159 12.67 -0.87 10.11
CA LEU A 159 11.37 -0.33 10.49
C LEU A 159 11.59 1.06 11.08
N TRP A 160 10.97 2.07 10.49
CA TRP A 160 10.93 3.42 11.04
C TRP A 160 9.57 3.68 11.67
N LEU A 161 9.54 4.31 12.83
CA LEU A 161 8.32 4.63 13.56
C LEU A 161 8.34 6.09 14.05
N GLN A 162 7.20 6.76 13.95
CA GLN A 162 7.06 8.13 14.44
C GLN A 162 6.83 8.11 15.95
N ASN A 163 7.60 8.91 16.69
CA ASN A 163 7.53 8.97 18.16
C ASN A 163 6.83 10.22 18.71
N THR A 164 6.06 10.93 17.88
CA THR A 164 5.26 12.09 18.31
C THR A 164 3.81 11.68 18.58
N ALA A 165 3.08 12.54 19.30
CA ALA A 165 1.65 12.37 19.56
C ALA A 165 0.80 12.35 18.27
N GLU A 166 1.33 12.80 17.13
CA GLU A 166 0.65 12.76 15.84
C GLU A 166 0.53 11.34 15.26
N ASN A 167 1.29 10.39 15.79
CA ASN A 167 1.16 8.98 15.45
C ASN A 167 -0.06 8.38 16.17
N MET A 168 -1.19 8.32 15.46
CA MET A 168 -2.44 7.77 15.98
C MET A 168 -2.36 6.31 16.45
N TYR A 169 -1.31 5.57 16.08
CA TYR A 169 -1.10 4.19 16.46
C TYR A 169 -0.23 4.02 17.71
N LEU A 170 0.29 5.08 18.34
CA LEU A 170 0.94 5.01 19.65
C LEU A 170 -0.09 4.80 20.76
N ARG A 171 -0.81 3.68 20.67
CA ARG A 171 -1.91 3.26 21.52
C ARG A 171 -1.83 1.77 21.78
N GLN A 172 -2.43 1.32 22.88
CA GLN A 172 -2.33 -0.06 23.39
C GLN A 172 -2.61 -1.15 22.34
N HIS A 173 -3.61 -0.96 21.48
CA HIS A 173 -3.91 -1.84 20.35
C HIS A 173 -3.38 -1.30 19.02
N GLY A 174 -3.24 0.03 18.91
CA GLY A 174 -2.76 0.72 17.71
C GLY A 174 -1.37 0.26 17.28
N ILE A 175 -0.44 0.07 18.20
CA ILE A 175 0.95 -0.24 17.83
C ILE A 175 1.04 -1.62 17.15
N LYS A 176 0.23 -2.60 17.58
CA LYS A 176 0.15 -3.90 16.92
C LYS A 176 -0.47 -3.79 15.52
N CYS A 177 -1.46 -2.91 15.34
CA CYS A 177 -2.04 -2.60 14.03
C CYS A 177 -0.97 -2.05 13.07
N LEU A 178 -0.13 -1.14 13.56
CA LEU A 178 0.97 -0.56 12.77
C LEU A 178 2.05 -1.59 12.45
N ILE A 179 2.37 -2.49 13.38
CA ILE A 179 3.35 -3.56 13.12
C ILE A 179 2.81 -4.61 12.14
N ASP A 180 1.51 -4.97 12.21
CA ASP A 180 0.86 -5.85 11.22
C ASP A 180 0.91 -5.24 9.81
N HIS A 181 0.80 -3.91 9.70
CA HIS A 181 0.97 -3.17 8.45
C HIS A 181 2.42 -3.25 7.96
N GLU A 182 3.37 -2.78 8.77
CA GLU A 182 4.74 -2.60 8.34
C GLU A 182 5.50 -3.93 8.27
N VAL A 183 5.54 -4.66 9.38
CA VAL A 183 6.26 -5.93 9.47
C VAL A 183 5.42 -7.06 8.90
N GLY A 184 4.19 -7.20 9.43
CA GLY A 184 3.27 -8.27 9.05
C GLY A 184 2.92 -8.30 7.56
N THR A 185 3.04 -7.18 6.86
CA THR A 185 2.78 -7.10 5.42
C THR A 185 4.03 -6.77 4.63
N HIS A 186 4.56 -5.55 4.73
CA HIS A 186 5.63 -5.10 3.83
C HIS A 186 6.93 -5.87 4.04
N PHE A 187 7.38 -6.07 5.28
CA PHE A 187 8.62 -6.81 5.55
C PHE A 187 8.54 -8.25 5.04
N PHE A 188 7.52 -9.01 5.44
CA PHE A 188 7.39 -10.41 5.00
C PHE A 188 7.30 -10.52 3.48
N ARG A 189 6.51 -9.67 2.82
CA ARG A 189 6.40 -9.68 1.36
C ARG A 189 7.71 -9.29 0.67
N MET A 190 8.44 -8.31 1.18
CA MET A 190 9.77 -7.94 0.64
C MET A 190 10.81 -9.04 0.82
N LEU A 191 10.79 -9.70 1.98
CA LEU A 191 11.66 -10.82 2.29
C LEU A 191 11.38 -11.98 1.33
N ASN A 192 10.11 -12.38 1.23
CA ASN A 192 9.67 -13.48 0.38
C ASN A 192 9.94 -13.20 -1.10
N ASP A 193 9.63 -11.98 -1.60
CA ASP A 193 9.86 -11.58 -2.99
C ASP A 193 11.33 -11.80 -3.39
N GLY A 194 12.26 -11.58 -2.46
CA GLY A 194 13.69 -11.79 -2.67
C GLY A 194 14.10 -13.22 -3.04
N PHE A 195 13.33 -14.20 -2.61
CA PHE A 195 13.60 -15.61 -2.88
C PHE A 195 12.97 -16.10 -4.19
N GLN A 196 12.13 -15.29 -4.83
CA GLN A 196 11.36 -15.70 -6.00
C GLN A 196 12.16 -15.55 -7.31
N PRO A 197 11.90 -16.39 -8.32
CA PRO A 197 12.66 -16.38 -9.57
C PRO A 197 12.48 -15.09 -10.38
N TRP A 198 11.36 -14.40 -10.21
CA TRP A 198 11.09 -13.12 -10.88
C TRP A 198 11.76 -11.92 -10.23
N TYR A 199 12.39 -12.06 -9.06
CA TYR A 199 12.92 -10.90 -8.32
C TYR A 199 13.86 -10.04 -9.17
N SER A 200 14.80 -10.66 -9.89
CA SER A 200 15.76 -9.94 -10.74
C SER A 200 15.19 -9.47 -12.08
N ASN A 201 14.13 -10.12 -12.56
CA ASN A 201 13.56 -9.89 -13.89
C ASN A 201 12.05 -10.13 -13.85
N ARG A 202 11.28 -9.13 -13.42
CA ARG A 202 9.82 -9.25 -13.31
C ARG A 202 9.14 -9.30 -14.68
N ASP A 203 9.64 -8.48 -15.61
CA ASP A 203 9.09 -8.36 -16.96
C ASP A 203 9.20 -9.69 -17.73
N GLY A 204 10.28 -10.45 -17.54
CA GLY A 204 10.45 -11.78 -18.13
C GLY A 204 9.43 -12.82 -17.65
N PHE A 205 8.75 -12.57 -16.53
CA PHE A 205 7.66 -13.38 -15.99
C PHE A 205 6.28 -12.75 -16.28
N GLY A 206 6.27 -11.66 -17.07
CA GLY A 206 5.09 -10.86 -17.39
C GLY A 206 4.46 -10.16 -16.19
N LEU A 207 5.18 -10.01 -15.08
CA LEU A 207 4.67 -9.35 -13.89
C LEU A 207 4.76 -7.85 -14.04
N ARG A 208 3.77 -7.13 -13.53
CA ARG A 208 3.79 -5.66 -13.52
C ARG A 208 4.96 -5.15 -12.70
N SER A 209 5.40 -3.95 -13.08
CA SER A 209 6.29 -3.14 -12.25
C SER A 209 5.68 -2.93 -10.87
N CYS A 210 6.49 -3.04 -9.81
CA CYS A 210 6.07 -2.72 -8.44
C CYS A 210 5.67 -1.24 -8.25
N ARG A 211 5.84 -0.40 -9.29
CA ARG A 211 5.42 1.01 -9.32
C ARG A 211 4.15 1.24 -10.12
N SER A 212 3.56 0.19 -10.68
CA SER A 212 2.24 0.28 -11.31
C SER A 212 1.18 0.61 -10.25
N TRP A 213 0.07 1.23 -10.68
CA TRP A 213 -1.03 1.53 -9.79
C TRP A 213 -1.58 0.27 -9.12
N GLU A 214 -1.76 -0.79 -9.88
CA GLU A 214 -2.29 -2.07 -9.40
C GLU A 214 -1.38 -2.68 -8.34
N ALA A 215 -0.07 -2.70 -8.58
CA ALA A 215 0.88 -3.24 -7.60
C ALA A 215 0.92 -2.41 -6.31
N VAL A 216 0.85 -1.08 -6.42
CA VAL A 216 0.82 -0.19 -5.24
C VAL A 216 -0.50 -0.34 -4.49
N ALA A 217 -1.64 -0.35 -5.18
CA ALA A 217 -2.95 -0.56 -4.58
C ALA A 217 -3.03 -1.90 -3.85
N ILE A 218 -2.64 -3.02 -4.47
CA ILE A 218 -2.68 -4.32 -3.79
C ILE A 218 -1.75 -4.37 -2.58
N GLU A 219 -0.54 -3.80 -2.67
CA GLU A 219 0.41 -3.79 -1.56
C GLU A 219 -0.10 -2.96 -0.37
N GLU A 220 -0.50 -1.70 -0.60
CA GLU A 220 -1.00 -0.80 0.44
C GLU A 220 -2.37 -1.23 0.95
N GLY A 221 -3.22 -1.75 0.08
CA GLY A 221 -4.54 -2.29 0.44
C GLY A 221 -4.44 -3.53 1.32
N LEU A 222 -3.50 -4.43 1.03
CA LEU A 222 -3.24 -5.60 1.89
C LEU A 222 -2.74 -5.15 3.26
N ALA A 223 -1.82 -4.19 3.29
CA ALA A 223 -1.32 -3.63 4.54
C ALA A 223 -2.46 -2.93 5.32
N THR A 224 -3.36 -2.23 4.62
CA THR A 224 -4.55 -1.56 5.18
C THR A 224 -5.51 -2.53 5.85
N VAL A 225 -5.87 -3.63 5.19
CA VAL A 225 -6.75 -4.63 5.83
C VAL A 225 -6.05 -5.31 7.02
N ASN A 226 -4.73 -5.49 6.93
CA ASN A 226 -3.95 -6.07 8.03
C ASN A 226 -3.84 -5.12 9.23
N THR A 227 -3.78 -3.81 9.03
CA THR A 227 -3.86 -2.80 10.10
C THR A 227 -5.09 -3.02 10.97
N MET A 228 -6.23 -3.35 10.39
CA MET A 228 -7.48 -3.45 11.13
C MET A 228 -7.67 -4.79 11.87
N LEU A 229 -6.73 -5.74 11.80
CA LEU A 229 -6.89 -7.06 12.43
C LEU A 229 -6.96 -6.99 13.96
N GLN A 230 -6.10 -6.16 14.57
CA GLN A 230 -6.00 -5.99 16.03
C GLN A 230 -6.92 -4.88 16.54
N ALA A 231 -7.43 -4.04 15.66
CA ALA A 231 -8.36 -2.98 16.02
C ALA A 231 -9.66 -3.58 16.58
N LYS A 232 -10.16 -2.96 17.66
CA LYS A 232 -11.44 -3.36 18.27
C LYS A 232 -12.61 -3.01 17.36
N VAL A 233 -12.50 -1.89 16.65
CA VAL A 233 -13.45 -1.44 15.62
C VAL A 233 -12.73 -1.43 14.27
N LYS A 234 -13.37 -1.98 13.23
CA LYS A 234 -12.73 -2.30 11.94
C LYS A 234 -13.20 -1.41 10.78
N TYR A 235 -13.52 -0.14 11.06
CA TYR A 235 -13.85 0.80 9.98
C TYR A 235 -12.60 1.19 9.20
N LEU A 236 -12.69 1.15 7.88
CA LEU A 236 -11.67 1.64 6.94
C LEU A 236 -11.74 3.17 6.81
N TRP A 237 -11.87 3.87 7.95
CA TRP A 237 -12.15 5.30 7.98
C TRP A 237 -10.97 6.14 7.49
N VAL A 238 -9.76 5.93 8.04
CA VAL A 238 -8.54 6.64 7.61
C VAL A 238 -8.27 6.48 6.10
N PRO A 239 -8.24 5.26 5.53
CA PRO A 239 -8.02 5.11 4.08
C PRO A 239 -9.17 5.71 3.26
N ALA A 240 -10.43 5.59 3.69
CA ALA A 240 -11.56 6.24 3.02
C ALA A 240 -11.44 7.77 3.04
N LEU A 241 -10.96 8.34 4.14
CA LEU A 241 -10.74 9.77 4.32
C LEU A 241 -9.66 10.29 3.38
N LEU A 242 -8.53 9.58 3.28
CA LEU A 242 -7.47 9.89 2.31
C LEU A 242 -8.02 9.82 0.88
N TYR A 243 -8.82 8.80 0.56
CA TYR A 243 -9.42 8.66 -0.76
C TYR A 243 -10.34 9.83 -1.11
N TYR A 244 -11.26 10.14 -0.19
CA TYR A 244 -12.22 11.23 -0.31
C TYR A 244 -11.54 12.59 -0.41
N ALA A 245 -10.56 12.87 0.47
CA ALA A 245 -9.84 14.14 0.48
C ALA A 245 -9.07 14.37 -0.83
N SER A 246 -8.44 13.33 -1.40
CA SER A 246 -7.83 13.42 -2.74
C SER A 246 -8.85 13.75 -3.82
N CYS A 247 -10.07 13.21 -3.76
CA CYS A 247 -11.14 13.59 -4.70
C CYS A 247 -11.55 15.05 -4.51
N MET A 248 -11.84 15.48 -3.27
CA MET A 248 -12.26 16.85 -3.00
C MET A 248 -11.21 17.89 -3.36
N SER A 249 -9.93 17.51 -3.38
CA SER A 249 -8.85 18.42 -3.73
C SER A 249 -8.91 18.92 -5.17
N THR A 250 -9.67 18.28 -6.07
CA THR A 250 -9.89 18.77 -7.44
C THR A 250 -10.79 20.00 -7.51
N GLU A 251 -11.54 20.28 -6.44
CA GLU A 251 -12.51 21.38 -6.36
C GLU A 251 -12.17 22.39 -5.26
N MET A 252 -11.18 22.08 -4.41
CA MET A 252 -10.84 22.88 -3.23
C MET A 252 -9.36 23.28 -3.21
N THR A 253 -9.08 24.51 -2.81
CA THR A 253 -7.72 24.98 -2.51
C THR A 253 -7.15 24.30 -1.26
N PHE A 254 -5.90 24.62 -0.87
CA PHE A 254 -5.33 24.12 0.39
C PHE A 254 -6.20 24.52 1.59
N SER A 255 -6.59 25.80 1.67
CA SER A 255 -7.36 26.32 2.80
C SER A 255 -8.78 25.75 2.81
N ASP A 256 -9.44 25.71 1.65
CA ASP A 256 -10.80 25.18 1.55
C ASP A 256 -10.85 23.70 1.95
N LEU A 257 -9.89 22.90 1.49
CA LEU A 257 -9.83 21.49 1.85
C LEU A 257 -9.53 21.32 3.35
N PHE A 258 -8.61 22.12 3.91
CA PHE A 258 -8.29 22.09 5.33
C PHE A 258 -9.53 22.37 6.21
N HIS A 259 -10.30 23.40 5.88
CA HIS A 259 -11.53 23.72 6.60
C HIS A 259 -12.63 22.67 6.36
N HIS A 260 -12.77 22.19 5.13
CA HIS A 260 -13.76 21.16 4.78
C HIS A 260 -13.56 19.87 5.59
N LEU A 261 -12.31 19.46 5.80
CA LEU A 261 -11.97 18.26 6.59
C LEU A 261 -12.38 18.36 8.07
N GLU A 262 -12.72 19.54 8.60
CA GLU A 262 -13.28 19.70 9.96
C GLU A 262 -14.59 18.93 10.18
N THR A 263 -15.27 18.64 9.08
CA THR A 263 -16.49 17.82 9.05
C THR A 263 -16.23 16.39 9.53
N PHE A 264 -14.98 15.91 9.44
CA PHE A 264 -14.58 14.56 9.77
C PHE A 264 -13.47 14.48 10.81
N ILE A 265 -12.62 15.51 10.93
CA ILE A 265 -11.41 15.52 11.76
C ILE A 265 -11.36 16.79 12.59
N LYS A 266 -11.34 16.69 13.92
CA LYS A 266 -11.21 17.85 14.80
C LYS A 266 -9.76 18.31 14.95
N ASP A 267 -8.84 17.36 15.06
CA ASP A 267 -7.41 17.66 15.17
C ASP A 267 -6.89 18.43 13.95
N VAL A 268 -6.47 19.68 14.17
CA VAL A 268 -5.88 20.57 13.16
C VAL A 268 -4.56 20.03 12.59
N HIS A 269 -3.78 19.28 13.38
CA HIS A 269 -2.52 18.69 12.96
C HIS A 269 -2.77 17.54 11.97
N GLN A 270 -3.79 16.72 12.22
CA GLN A 270 -4.19 15.66 11.28
C GLN A 270 -4.76 16.22 9.99
N ARG A 271 -5.61 17.27 10.08
CA ARG A 271 -6.11 17.99 8.89
C ARG A 271 -4.96 18.51 8.05
N TRP A 272 -4.01 19.22 8.66
CA TRP A 272 -2.81 19.71 7.99
C TRP A 272 -2.03 18.58 7.31
N LYS A 273 -1.77 17.46 8.02
CA LYS A 273 -1.00 16.32 7.50
C LYS A 273 -1.63 15.74 6.23
N ILE A 274 -2.96 15.61 6.19
CA ILE A 274 -3.68 15.09 5.02
C ILE A 274 -3.60 16.07 3.85
N VAL A 275 -3.92 17.35 4.06
CA VAL A 275 -3.90 18.35 2.99
C VAL A 275 -2.48 18.52 2.42
N LEU A 276 -1.47 18.55 3.29
CA LEU A 276 -0.06 18.55 2.92
C LEU A 276 0.29 17.42 1.95
N ARG A 277 -0.05 16.17 2.30
CA ARG A 277 0.25 14.98 1.48
C ARG A 277 -0.37 15.06 0.09
N ILE A 278 -1.55 15.66 -0.03
CA ILE A 278 -2.28 15.81 -1.29
C ILE A 278 -1.72 16.97 -2.11
N LYS A 279 -1.49 18.13 -1.50
CA LYS A 279 -1.23 19.39 -2.21
C LYS A 279 0.25 19.73 -2.42
N CYS A 280 1.16 19.18 -1.61
CA CYS A 280 2.56 19.64 -1.58
C CYS A 280 3.34 19.50 -2.91
N GLY A 281 2.89 18.68 -3.85
CA GLY A 281 3.52 18.49 -5.15
C GLY A 281 3.05 19.46 -6.24
N LEU A 282 2.07 20.33 -5.96
CA LEU A 282 1.57 21.32 -6.92
C LEU A 282 2.56 22.50 -7.08
N PRO A 283 2.57 23.20 -8.24
CA PRO A 283 3.37 24.41 -8.43
C PRO A 283 3.06 25.53 -7.43
N ASP A 284 1.78 25.88 -7.24
CA ASP A 284 1.30 26.80 -6.19
C ASP A 284 0.27 26.06 -5.32
N PRO A 285 0.69 25.25 -4.33
CA PRO A 285 -0.19 24.44 -3.49
C PRO A 285 -1.29 25.23 -2.79
N ALA A 286 -1.06 26.52 -2.54
CA ALA A 286 -2.02 27.39 -1.88
C ALA A 286 -3.23 27.72 -2.77
N LYS A 287 -3.02 27.87 -4.09
CA LYS A 287 -4.04 28.32 -5.04
C LYS A 287 -4.51 27.23 -5.99
N ASP A 288 -3.64 26.29 -6.33
CA ASP A 288 -3.90 25.30 -7.35
C ASP A 288 -4.93 24.25 -6.89
N LEU A 289 -5.84 23.94 -7.81
CA LEU A 289 -6.75 22.80 -7.69
C LEU A 289 -6.04 21.50 -8.09
N GLY A 290 -6.59 20.37 -7.64
CA GLY A 290 -6.02 19.04 -7.84
C GLY A 290 -5.07 18.64 -6.70
N GLY A 291 -4.15 17.73 -6.99
CA GLY A 291 -3.24 17.19 -6.00
C GLY A 291 -2.77 15.78 -6.35
N CYS A 292 -2.22 15.09 -5.36
CA CYS A 292 -1.69 13.75 -5.47
C CYS A 292 -2.72 12.72 -4.97
N GLY A 293 -3.14 11.81 -5.85
CA GLY A 293 -4.00 10.67 -5.57
C GLY A 293 -3.25 9.42 -5.09
N LYS A 294 -1.95 9.50 -4.77
CA LYS A 294 -1.15 8.33 -4.37
C LYS A 294 -1.78 7.56 -3.21
N ASP A 295 -2.26 8.29 -2.20
CA ASP A 295 -2.82 7.69 -0.98
C ASP A 295 -4.24 7.13 -1.20
N GLN A 296 -4.82 7.25 -2.40
CA GLN A 296 -6.03 6.52 -2.76
C GLN A 296 -5.77 5.01 -2.88
N ALA A 297 -4.50 4.60 -3.04
CA ALA A 297 -4.10 3.19 -3.14
C ALA A 297 -4.48 2.36 -1.89
N TYR A 298 -4.42 2.95 -0.69
CA TYR A 298 -4.79 2.29 0.57
C TYR A 298 -6.23 1.79 0.52
N PHE A 299 -7.18 2.68 0.20
CA PHE A 299 -8.59 2.33 0.16
C PHE A 299 -8.95 1.48 -1.06
N ALA A 300 -8.45 1.86 -2.25
CA ALA A 300 -8.74 1.13 -3.48
C ALA A 300 -8.29 -0.34 -3.40
N GLY A 301 -7.08 -0.58 -2.89
CA GLY A 301 -6.58 -1.93 -2.70
C GLY A 301 -7.34 -2.71 -1.63
N ALA A 302 -7.72 -2.07 -0.52
CA ALA A 302 -8.51 -2.72 0.52
C ALA A 302 -9.88 -3.15 -0.02
N VAL A 303 -10.55 -2.28 -0.77
CA VAL A 303 -11.82 -2.59 -1.44
C VAL A 303 -11.65 -3.76 -2.41
N GLU A 304 -10.60 -3.74 -3.25
CA GLU A 304 -10.32 -4.82 -4.20
C GLU A 304 -10.10 -6.17 -3.50
N ILE A 305 -9.32 -6.19 -2.41
CA ILE A 305 -9.06 -7.40 -1.62
C ILE A 305 -10.34 -7.92 -0.97
N LEU A 306 -11.12 -7.04 -0.33
CA LEU A 306 -12.35 -7.44 0.35
C LEU A 306 -13.42 -7.92 -0.62
N ARG A 307 -13.48 -7.36 -1.84
CA ARG A 307 -14.40 -7.80 -2.90
C ARG A 307 -14.10 -9.18 -3.45
N ASN A 308 -12.81 -9.53 -3.49
CA ASN A 308 -12.29 -10.76 -4.08
C ASN A 308 -11.83 -11.77 -3.02
N LEU A 309 -12.13 -11.55 -1.74
CA LEU A 309 -11.45 -12.27 -0.65
C LEU A 309 -11.50 -13.80 -0.81
N GLU A 310 -12.61 -14.36 -1.31
CA GLU A 310 -12.81 -15.80 -1.47
C GLU A 310 -11.96 -16.42 -2.61
N THR A 311 -11.47 -15.62 -3.56
CA THR A 311 -10.67 -16.12 -4.70
C THR A 311 -9.17 -15.98 -4.50
N ILE A 312 -8.73 -15.22 -3.49
CA ILE A 312 -7.31 -14.93 -3.24
C ILE A 312 -6.63 -16.12 -2.56
N ASP A 313 -5.57 -16.66 -3.15
CA ASP A 313 -4.60 -17.52 -2.47
C ASP A 313 -3.63 -16.62 -1.67
N PHE A 314 -3.96 -16.37 -0.39
CA PHE A 314 -3.16 -15.44 0.43
C PHE A 314 -1.74 -15.95 0.69
N HIS A 315 -1.54 -17.27 0.79
CA HIS A 315 -0.21 -17.85 0.92
C HIS A 315 0.64 -17.52 -0.32
N LEU A 316 0.09 -17.67 -1.52
CA LEU A 316 0.78 -17.31 -2.77
C LEU A 316 0.93 -15.80 -2.93
N LEU A 317 -0.06 -15.02 -2.51
CA LEU A 317 0.03 -13.56 -2.50
C LEU A 317 1.24 -13.12 -1.66
N TYR A 318 1.47 -13.74 -0.50
CA TYR A 318 2.64 -13.48 0.34
C TYR A 318 3.99 -13.97 -0.22
N SER A 319 4.02 -14.64 -1.37
CA SER A 319 5.28 -15.03 -2.02
C SER A 319 6.14 -13.83 -2.43
N GLY A 320 5.55 -12.64 -2.58
CA GLY A 320 6.26 -11.43 -2.95
C GLY A 320 5.34 -10.29 -3.33
N LYS A 321 5.89 -9.28 -4.02
CA LYS A 321 5.12 -8.11 -4.47
C LYS A 321 4.40 -8.42 -5.77
N VAL A 322 3.29 -9.13 -5.68
CA VAL A 322 2.48 -9.57 -6.83
C VAL A 322 1.02 -9.13 -6.65
N CYS A 323 0.34 -8.93 -7.77
CA CYS A 323 -1.08 -8.58 -7.81
C CYS A 323 -1.97 -9.83 -7.75
N ILE A 324 -3.24 -9.66 -7.36
CA ILE A 324 -4.20 -10.77 -7.24
C ILE A 324 -4.40 -11.49 -8.59
N ASP A 325 -4.51 -10.73 -9.67
CA ASP A 325 -4.69 -11.25 -11.03
C ASP A 325 -3.44 -11.94 -11.60
N GLU A 326 -2.29 -11.77 -10.96
CA GLU A 326 -1.03 -12.42 -11.32
C GLU A 326 -0.84 -13.78 -10.63
N LEU A 327 -1.62 -14.07 -9.58
CA LEU A 327 -1.50 -15.32 -8.80
C LEU A 327 -1.61 -16.59 -9.66
N PRO A 328 -2.57 -16.72 -10.60
CA PRO A 328 -2.65 -17.91 -11.45
C PRO A 328 -1.37 -18.15 -12.27
N ARG A 329 -0.71 -17.06 -12.70
CA ARG A 329 0.51 -17.11 -13.53
C ARG A 329 1.72 -17.59 -12.73
N ILE A 330 1.87 -17.12 -11.50
CA ILE A 330 3.03 -17.47 -10.66
C ILE A 330 2.85 -18.78 -9.91
N ARG A 331 1.65 -19.37 -9.88
CA ARG A 331 1.31 -20.54 -9.05
C ARG A 331 2.28 -21.71 -9.16
N ARG A 332 2.79 -21.99 -10.37
CA ARG A 332 3.75 -23.08 -10.64
C ARG A 332 5.21 -22.63 -10.63
N LEU A 333 5.47 -21.33 -10.54
CA LEU A 333 6.80 -20.73 -10.60
C LEU A 333 7.31 -20.29 -9.22
N ALA A 334 6.38 -19.98 -8.30
CA ALA A 334 6.70 -19.53 -6.96
C ALA A 334 7.42 -20.64 -6.16
N ARG A 335 8.52 -20.27 -5.51
CA ARG A 335 9.15 -21.11 -4.50
C ARG A 335 8.32 -21.02 -3.22
N ARG A 336 7.43 -21.99 -3.02
CA ARG A 336 6.45 -21.98 -1.93
C ARG A 336 7.05 -22.36 -0.58
N ASP A 337 8.04 -23.24 -0.56
CA ASP A 337 8.62 -23.80 0.67
C ASP A 337 9.42 -22.78 1.50
N CYS A 338 9.81 -21.66 0.90
CA CYS A 338 10.55 -20.59 1.57
C CYS A 338 9.68 -19.38 1.96
N ILE A 339 8.36 -19.44 1.74
CA ILE A 339 7.45 -18.35 2.08
C ILE A 339 7.29 -18.29 3.60
N LYS A 340 7.72 -17.17 4.20
CA LYS A 340 7.44 -16.87 5.60
C LYS A 340 6.13 -16.11 5.72
N LEU A 341 5.24 -16.54 6.61
CA LEU A 341 3.96 -15.90 6.85
C LEU A 341 3.93 -15.21 8.22
N PRO A 342 3.23 -14.06 8.35
CA PRO A 342 2.91 -13.49 9.65
C PRO A 342 1.93 -14.39 10.43
N HIS A 343 1.93 -14.29 11.76
CA HIS A 343 1.11 -15.18 12.61
C HIS A 343 -0.37 -15.11 12.30
N PHE A 344 -0.89 -13.92 12.01
CA PHE A 344 -2.31 -13.73 11.68
C PHE A 344 -2.76 -14.46 10.41
N LEU A 345 -1.82 -14.94 9.59
CA LEU A 345 -2.11 -15.65 8.34
C LEU A 345 -1.82 -17.16 8.40
N LEU A 346 -1.31 -17.66 9.53
CA LEU A 346 -1.11 -19.10 9.73
C LEU A 346 -2.45 -19.85 9.72
N ASP A 347 -3.49 -19.26 10.31
CA ASP A 347 -4.87 -19.69 10.15
C ASP A 347 -5.58 -18.82 9.11
N GLN A 348 -5.56 -19.29 7.86
CA GLN A 348 -6.17 -18.58 6.74
C GLN A 348 -7.70 -18.46 6.85
N GLU A 349 -8.38 -19.39 7.52
CA GLU A 349 -9.83 -19.31 7.67
C GLU A 349 -10.23 -18.28 8.73
N ALA A 350 -9.52 -18.24 9.86
CA ALA A 350 -9.69 -17.17 10.85
C ALA A 350 -9.37 -15.80 10.25
N TYR A 351 -8.33 -15.70 9.42
CA TYR A 351 -8.00 -14.48 8.69
C TYR A 351 -9.14 -14.05 7.74
N ARG A 352 -9.65 -14.96 6.90
CA ARG A 352 -10.80 -14.71 6.02
C ARG A 352 -12.03 -14.27 6.80
N LYS A 353 -12.32 -14.90 7.95
CA LYS A 353 -13.43 -14.51 8.82
C LYS A 353 -13.31 -13.06 9.29
N LYS A 354 -12.11 -12.62 9.71
CA LYS A 354 -11.87 -11.21 10.10
C LYS A 354 -12.07 -10.27 8.92
N LEU A 355 -11.62 -10.64 7.72
CA LEU A 355 -11.84 -9.83 6.51
C LEU A 355 -13.31 -9.75 6.12
N ARG A 356 -14.08 -10.84 6.22
CA ARG A 356 -15.54 -10.81 5.99
C ARG A 356 -16.27 -9.86 6.93
N GLN A 357 -15.91 -9.89 8.22
CA GLN A 357 -16.46 -8.94 9.20
C GLN A 357 -16.13 -7.49 8.84
N MET A 358 -14.91 -7.24 8.37
CA MET A 358 -14.48 -5.93 7.92
C MET A 358 -15.22 -5.48 6.65
N ALA A 359 -15.42 -6.35 5.67
CA ALA A 359 -16.22 -6.04 4.49
C ALA A 359 -17.67 -5.69 4.88
N ALA A 360 -18.27 -6.48 5.78
CA ALA A 360 -19.63 -6.26 6.25
C ALA A 360 -19.80 -4.91 6.98
N ILE A 361 -18.93 -4.58 7.94
CA ILE A 361 -19.05 -3.35 8.73
C ILE A 361 -18.84 -2.08 7.87
N ASN A 362 -18.03 -2.18 6.81
CA ASN A 362 -17.77 -1.09 5.87
C ASN A 362 -18.73 -1.07 4.67
N ASN A 363 -19.72 -1.96 4.62
CA ASN A 363 -20.65 -2.12 3.48
C ASN A 363 -19.94 -2.32 2.13
N ILE A 364 -18.87 -3.12 2.12
CA ILE A 364 -18.15 -3.48 0.89
C ILE A 364 -18.73 -4.81 0.39
N ASP A 365 -19.53 -4.72 -0.67
CA ASP A 365 -20.17 -5.90 -1.28
C ASP A 365 -19.16 -6.80 -1.98
N SER A 366 -19.26 -8.12 -1.78
CA SER A 366 -18.49 -9.08 -2.56
C SER A 366 -18.97 -9.13 -4.01
N LEU A 367 -18.05 -9.35 -4.95
CA LEU A 367 -18.42 -9.50 -6.37
C LEU A 367 -19.31 -10.72 -6.61
N HIS A 368 -19.22 -11.75 -5.76
CA HIS A 368 -19.97 -12.99 -5.91
C HIS A 368 -21.49 -12.80 -5.66
N LYS A 369 -21.89 -11.85 -4.80
CA LYS A 369 -23.31 -11.53 -4.57
C LYS A 369 -24.01 -10.91 -5.79
N LYS A 370 -23.29 -10.17 -6.63
CA LYS A 370 -23.85 -9.54 -7.85
C LYS A 370 -24.16 -10.56 -8.96
N ASN A 371 -23.53 -11.73 -8.94
CA ASN A 371 -23.75 -12.78 -9.95
C ASN A 371 -24.89 -13.74 -9.57
N GLU A 372 -25.20 -13.89 -8.28
CA GLU A 372 -26.35 -14.70 -7.83
C GLU A 372 -27.69 -13.99 -8.07
N THR A 373 -27.73 -12.66 -7.90
CA THR A 373 -28.94 -11.84 -8.15
C THR A 373 -29.34 -11.74 -9.63
N LYS A 374 -28.42 -12.05 -10.57
CA LYS A 374 -28.74 -12.14 -12.00
C LYS A 374 -29.20 -13.52 -12.47
N LYS A 375 -29.15 -14.56 -11.62
CA LYS A 375 -29.58 -15.93 -11.97
C LYS A 375 -31.02 -16.25 -11.58
N THR A 376 -31.72 -15.35 -10.89
CA THR A 376 -33.12 -15.50 -10.48
C THR A 376 -34.04 -14.52 -11.22
N THR A 377 -34.07 -14.63 -12.55
CA THR A 377 -35.27 -14.26 -13.32
C THR A 377 -35.71 -15.48 -14.11
N SER A 378 -36.60 -16.24 -13.48
CA SER A 378 -37.33 -17.35 -14.06
C SER A 378 -38.22 -16.84 -15.20
N VAL A 379 -37.92 -17.25 -16.44
CA VAL A 379 -38.86 -17.12 -17.57
C VAL A 379 -39.89 -18.25 -17.47
N PRO A 380 -41.20 -18.01 -17.61
CA PRO A 380 -42.21 -19.05 -17.52
C PRO A 380 -42.19 -19.98 -18.73
N LYS A 381 -42.38 -21.28 -18.48
CA LYS A 381 -42.66 -22.29 -19.53
C LYS A 381 -43.98 -21.96 -20.23
N GLN A 382 -43.96 -21.79 -21.55
CA GLN A 382 -45.13 -22.02 -22.40
C GLN A 382 -44.85 -23.12 -23.42
N ARG A 383 -45.87 -23.96 -23.60
CA ARG A 383 -45.90 -25.19 -24.42
C ARG A 383 -45.98 -24.88 -25.92
N ALA A 384 -45.60 -25.91 -26.68
CA ALA A 384 -45.39 -25.98 -28.11
C ALA A 384 -46.53 -25.51 -29.03
N GLY A 385 -46.12 -25.00 -30.20
CA GLY A 385 -46.89 -24.92 -31.44
C GLY A 385 -45.92 -24.95 -32.64
N ASN A 386 -46.02 -26.00 -33.45
CA ASN A 386 -45.25 -26.20 -34.69
C ASN A 386 -45.54 -25.11 -35.73
N MET A 387 -44.51 -24.62 -36.44
CA MET A 387 -44.55 -24.48 -37.91
C MET A 387 -43.16 -24.21 -38.48
N THR A 388 -42.77 -25.07 -39.41
CA THR A 388 -41.62 -25.00 -40.32
C THR A 388 -41.61 -23.74 -41.18
N ARG A 389 -40.43 -23.13 -41.39
CA ARG A 389 -39.98 -22.65 -42.71
C ARG A 389 -38.46 -22.39 -42.73
N LYS A 390 -37.78 -23.05 -43.67
CA LYS A 390 -36.38 -22.86 -44.07
C LYS A 390 -36.18 -21.46 -44.62
N PHE A 391 -35.08 -20.80 -44.30
CA PHE A 391 -34.35 -19.93 -45.24
C PHE A 391 -32.85 -19.91 -44.91
N SER A 392 -32.08 -20.33 -45.89
CA SER A 392 -30.63 -20.23 -46.00
C SER A 392 -30.21 -18.81 -46.39
N VAL A 393 -29.18 -18.24 -45.77
CA VAL A 393 -28.41 -17.14 -46.36
C VAL A 393 -26.92 -17.37 -46.14
N SER A 394 -26.23 -17.29 -47.26
CA SER A 394 -24.83 -17.51 -47.59
C SER A 394 -23.86 -16.46 -47.02
N VAL A 395 -22.67 -16.93 -46.67
CA VAL A 395 -21.49 -16.14 -46.27
C VAL A 395 -20.70 -15.74 -47.52
N PRO A 396 -20.34 -14.45 -47.71
CA PRO A 396 -19.34 -14.05 -48.71
C PRO A 396 -17.92 -14.11 -48.13
N ASN A 397 -17.03 -14.75 -48.90
CA ASN A 397 -15.57 -14.76 -48.76
C ASN A 397 -14.93 -13.42 -49.18
N LEU A 398 -13.75 -13.11 -48.60
CA LEU A 398 -12.50 -12.56 -49.21
C LEU A 398 -11.76 -11.60 -48.24
N PRO A 399 -10.45 -11.33 -48.40
CA PRO A 399 -9.34 -12.18 -48.82
C PRO A 399 -8.16 -12.18 -47.82
N LYS A 400 -7.24 -13.14 -48.03
CA LYS A 400 -5.98 -13.33 -47.29
C LYS A 400 -5.00 -12.16 -47.53
N TYR A 401 -4.45 -11.59 -46.45
CA TYR A 401 -3.29 -10.70 -46.51
C TYR A 401 -2.01 -11.44 -46.08
N ALA A 402 -0.98 -11.24 -46.90
CA ALA A 402 0.37 -11.77 -46.80
C ALA A 402 1.19 -11.09 -45.65
N PRO A 403 2.27 -11.73 -45.17
CA PRO A 403 2.99 -11.29 -43.97
C PRO A 403 3.89 -10.07 -44.21
N ALA A 404 3.89 -9.16 -43.24
CA ALA A 404 4.76 -7.98 -43.22
C ALA A 404 6.21 -8.33 -42.82
N ALA A 405 7.12 -7.56 -43.41
CA ALA A 405 8.56 -7.76 -43.52
C ALA A 405 9.36 -7.82 -42.20
N GLU A 406 10.45 -8.58 -42.24
CA GLU A 406 11.50 -8.70 -41.24
C GLU A 406 12.21 -7.36 -40.98
N ALA A 407 12.37 -7.01 -39.71
CA ALA A 407 13.26 -5.93 -39.26
C ALA A 407 14.71 -6.45 -39.13
N PRO A 408 15.74 -5.64 -39.45
CA PRO A 408 17.11 -6.12 -39.55
C PRO A 408 17.73 -6.42 -38.17
N LYS A 409 18.33 -7.61 -38.07
CA LYS A 409 19.17 -8.09 -36.96
C LYS A 409 20.37 -7.16 -36.79
N LYS A 410 20.49 -6.50 -35.63
CA LYS A 410 21.75 -5.85 -35.22
C LYS A 410 22.67 -6.88 -34.57
N SER A 411 23.90 -6.91 -35.07
CA SER A 411 24.97 -7.84 -34.73
C SER A 411 25.46 -7.72 -33.29
N LEU A 412 25.72 -8.88 -32.70
CA LEU A 412 26.50 -9.06 -31.48
C LEU A 412 27.96 -8.73 -31.78
N LEU A 413 28.49 -7.66 -31.18
CA LEU A 413 29.92 -7.40 -31.13
C LEU A 413 30.38 -7.33 -29.68
N ASN A 414 31.13 -8.37 -29.32
CA ASN A 414 31.92 -8.51 -28.12
C ASN A 414 32.84 -7.30 -27.92
N ARG A 415 32.78 -6.66 -26.74
CA ARG A 415 33.94 -5.98 -26.16
C ARG A 415 34.05 -6.31 -24.68
N ARG A 416 34.96 -7.25 -24.38
CA ARG A 416 35.59 -7.38 -23.07
C ARG A 416 36.22 -6.05 -22.69
N LYS A 417 35.84 -5.49 -21.54
CA LYS A 417 36.73 -4.68 -20.71
C LYS A 417 36.52 -5.07 -19.25
N VAL A 418 37.60 -5.60 -18.68
CA VAL A 418 37.84 -5.78 -17.25
C VAL A 418 38.04 -4.40 -16.63
N SER A 419 37.40 -4.12 -15.50
CA SER A 419 37.95 -3.35 -14.37
C SER A 419 36.96 -3.37 -13.18
N PRO A 420 37.48 -3.45 -11.93
CA PRO A 420 36.69 -3.58 -10.73
C PRO A 420 36.24 -2.20 -10.24
N ASN A 421 34.96 -2.06 -9.92
CA ASN A 421 34.47 -1.04 -8.98
C ASN A 421 33.08 -1.47 -8.51
N VAL A 422 33.00 -1.86 -7.23
CA VAL A 422 31.73 -2.12 -6.55
C VAL A 422 31.04 -0.77 -6.33
N VAL A 423 30.28 -0.33 -7.34
CA VAL A 423 29.40 0.82 -7.20
C VAL A 423 28.12 0.36 -6.50
N THR A 424 27.97 0.74 -5.24
CA THR A 424 26.76 0.54 -4.43
C THR A 424 25.65 1.48 -4.91
N TYR A 425 24.78 0.98 -5.80
CA TYR A 425 23.56 1.71 -6.19
C TYR A 425 22.44 1.49 -5.17
N SER A 426 22.10 2.52 -4.40
CA SER A 426 20.94 2.54 -3.50
C SER A 426 19.63 2.71 -4.31
N ARG A 427 18.89 1.62 -4.56
CA ARG A 427 17.46 1.71 -4.96
C ARG A 427 16.58 1.61 -3.72
N LYS A 428 15.78 2.65 -3.47
CA LYS A 428 14.90 2.75 -2.30
C LYS A 428 13.48 2.32 -2.68
N TYR A 429 12.97 1.34 -1.96
CA TYR A 429 11.54 1.08 -1.87
C TYR A 429 11.09 1.69 -0.54
N GLN A 430 10.22 2.70 -0.60
CA GLN A 430 9.68 3.41 0.55
C GLN A 430 8.17 3.22 0.53
N TYR A 431 7.66 2.61 1.60
CA TYR A 431 6.24 2.54 1.94
C TYR A 431 6.02 3.55 3.06
N VAL A 432 4.87 4.21 3.11
CA VAL A 432 4.65 5.37 3.99
C VAL A 432 3.25 5.21 4.57
N SER A 433 3.11 4.46 5.67
CA SER A 433 1.79 4.23 6.27
C SER A 433 1.17 5.54 6.78
N GLY A 434 -0.16 5.63 6.74
CA GLY A 434 -0.97 6.80 7.14
C GLY A 434 -0.53 7.41 8.47
#